data_AF-A0A7W6JTX9-F1
#
_entry.id   AF-A0A7W6JTX9-F1
#
_cell.length_a   1.000
_cell.length_b   1.000
_cell.length_c   1.000
_cell.angle_alpha   90.00
_cell.angle_beta   90.00
_cell.angle_gamma   90.00
#
_symmetry.space_group_name_H-M   'P 1'
#
loop_
_entity.id
_entity.type
_entity.pdbx_description
1 polymer ?
#
loop_
_entity_poly.entity_id
_entity_poly.type
_entity_poly.pdbx_seq_one_letter_code
_entity_poly.pdbx_strand_id
1 'polypeptide(L)' 'MAYEKRLMAECYDSDGMIPEAGNVERLTGILGRPLNGHREFALAAAG' A
#
# COMPACT_ATOMS: atom_id res chain seq x y z
N MET A 1 -3.19 -19.75 3.82
CA MET A 1 -2.07 -19.39 4.73
C MET A 1 -2.24 -17.93 5.10
N ALA A 2 -3.00 -17.63 6.15
CA ALA A 2 -3.07 -16.27 6.69
C ALA A 2 -1.80 -16.10 7.52
N TYR A 3 -0.84 -15.34 6.99
CA TYR A 3 0.32 -14.89 7.76
C TYR A 3 -0.23 -14.28 9.06
N GLU A 4 0.23 -14.74 10.22
CA GLU A 4 -0.27 -14.25 11.51
C GLU A 4 -0.18 -12.72 11.50
N LYS A 5 -1.33 -12.07 11.66
CA LYS A 5 -1.49 -10.61 11.49
C LYS A 5 -0.50 -9.79 12.33
N ARG A 6 -0.01 -10.39 13.42
CA ARG A 6 1.01 -9.82 14.30
C ARG A 6 2.35 -9.62 13.58
N LEU A 7 2.82 -10.61 12.83
CA LEU A 7 4.07 -10.52 12.07
C LEU A 7 3.95 -9.48 10.93
N MET A 8 2.78 -9.37 10.30
CA MET A 8 2.53 -8.30 9.32
C MET A 8 2.54 -6.90 9.97
N ALA A 9 2.03 -6.77 11.20
CA ALA A 9 2.07 -5.53 11.95
C ALA A 9 3.48 -5.18 12.44
N GLU A 10 4.25 -6.17 12.91
CA GLU A 10 5.63 -5.97 13.40
C GLU A 10 6.58 -5.55 12.26
N CYS A 11 6.44 -6.14 11.07
CA CYS A 11 7.16 -5.68 9.87
C CYS A 11 6.71 -4.28 9.43
N TYR A 12 5.42 -3.95 9.57
CA TYR A 12 4.89 -2.63 9.25
C TYR A 12 5.47 -1.54 10.17
N ASP A 13 5.54 -1.81 11.46
CA ASP A 13 6.04 -0.87 12.47
C ASP A 13 7.58 -0.74 12.47
N SER A 14 8.31 -1.82 12.13
CA SER A 14 9.79 -1.82 12.21
C SER A 14 10.47 -1.36 10.94
N ASP A 15 10.08 -1.92 9.78
CA ASP A 15 10.78 -1.64 8.52
C ASP A 15 10.13 -0.50 7.73
N GLY A 16 8.86 -0.21 8.03
CA GLY A 16 8.00 0.56 7.14
C GLY A 16 7.77 -0.19 5.83
N MET A 17 6.57 -0.10 5.26
CA MET A 17 6.36 -0.67 3.93
C MET A 17 7.01 0.24 2.88
N ILE A 18 8.34 0.14 2.70
CA ILE A 18 9.05 0.86 1.65
C ILE A 18 8.75 0.13 0.33
N PRO A 19 7.99 0.75 -0.60
CA PRO A 19 7.73 0.12 -1.87
C PRO A 19 9.02 0.03 -2.69
N GLU A 20 9.35 -1.17 -3.15
CA GLU A 20 10.35 -1.39 -4.19
C GLU A 20 9.97 -0.70 -5.51
N ALA A 21 11.00 -0.41 -6.32
CA ALA A 21 10.80 0.08 -7.68
C ALA A 21 9.92 -0.90 -8.48
N GLY A 22 8.88 -0.39 -9.15
CA GLY A 22 7.94 -1.21 -9.93
C GLY A 22 6.71 -1.70 -9.15
N ASN A 23 6.65 -1.51 -7.83
CA ASN A 23 5.45 -1.87 -7.06
C ASN A 23 4.20 -1.11 -7.51
N VAL A 24 4.33 0.15 -7.91
CA VAL A 24 3.21 0.95 -8.44
C VAL A 24 2.62 0.31 -9.70
N GLU A 25 3.47 -0.09 -10.64
CA GLU A 25 3.06 -0.71 -11.91
C GLU A 25 2.39 -2.07 -11.66
N ARG A 26 3.02 -2.91 -10.83
CA ARG A 26 2.48 -4.21 -10.44
C ARG A 26 1.10 -4.10 -9.77
N LEU A 27 0.97 -3.20 -8.80
CA LEU A 27 -0.28 -3.00 -8.06
C LEU A 27 -1.37 -2.36 -8.92
N THR A 28 -1.01 -1.43 -9.81
CA THR A 28 -1.95 -0.85 -10.79
C THR A 28 -2.51 -1.94 -11.71
N GLY A 29 -1.65 -2.87 -12.17
CA GLY A 29 -2.08 -4.01 -12.99
C GLY A 29 -3.01 -4.98 -12.25
N ILE A 30 -2.73 -5.28 -10.98
CA ILE A 30 -3.58 -6.15 -10.16
C ILE A 30 -4.95 -5.52 -9.88
N LEU A 31 -4.98 -4.22 -9.60
CA LEU A 31 -6.20 -3.52 -9.19
C LEU A 31 -7.03 -3.01 -10.36
N GLY A 32 -6.46 -2.98 -11.57
CA GLY A 32 -7.13 -2.46 -12.77
C GLY A 32 -7.48 -0.97 -12.69
N ARG A 33 -6.85 -0.23 -11.77
CA ARG A 33 -7.08 1.20 -11.55
C ARG A 33 -5.78 1.89 -11.13
N PRO A 34 -5.60 3.19 -11.43
CA PRO A 34 -4.46 3.94 -10.95
C PRO A 34 -4.43 3.96 -9.41
N LEU A 35 -3.22 3.89 -8.85
CA LEU A 35 -3.00 4.19 -7.45
C LEU A 35 -3.02 5.70 -7.26
N ASN A 36 -3.78 6.17 -6.28
CA ASN A 36 -3.77 7.58 -5.90
C ASN A 36 -2.62 7.85 -4.93
N GLY A 37 -1.94 8.98 -5.09
CA GLY A 37 -1.01 9.45 -4.08
C GLY A 37 -1.75 9.71 -2.76
N HIS A 38 -1.05 9.57 -1.64
CA HIS A 38 -1.66 9.74 -0.31
C HIS A 38 -2.38 11.10 -0.17
N ARG A 39 -1.81 12.17 -0.75
CA ARG A 39 -2.39 13.51 -0.76
C ARG A 39 -3.69 13.58 -1.57
N GLU A 40 -3.73 13.01 -2.77
CA GLU A 40 -4.91 13.00 -3.63
C GLU A 40 -6.03 12.17 -3.02
N PHE A 41 -5.68 11.04 -2.40
CA PHE A 41 -6.64 10.23 -1.65
C PHE A 41 -7.22 10.98 -0.44
N ALA A 42 -6.37 11.65 0.36
CA ALA A 42 -6.82 12.42 1.51
C ALA A 42 -7.76 13.58 1.12
N LEU A 43 -7.48 14.24 0.00
CA LEU A 43 -8.35 15.29 -0.55
C LEU A 43 -9.68 14.73 -1.06
N ALA A 44 -9.68 13.54 -1.68
CA ALA A 44 -10.90 12.87 -2.14
C ALA A 44 -11.76 12.35 -0.97
N ALA A 45 -11.15 11.96 0.15
CA ALA A 45 -11.87 11.46 1.33
C ALA A 45 -12.45 12.57 2.23
N ALA A 46 -11.98 13.81 2.08
CA ALA A 46 -12.42 14.95 2.88
C ALA A 46 -13.60 15.74 2.27
N GLY A 47 -14.12 15.31 1.12
CA GLY A 47 -15.31 15.86 0.45
C GLY A 47 -16.50 14.91 0.51
#